data_AF-A0A8B7BK76-F1
#
_entry.id   AF-A0A8B7BK76-F1
#
_cell.length_a   1.000
_cell.length_b   1.000
_cell.length_c   1.000
_cell.angle_alpha   90.00
_cell.angle_beta   90.00
_cell.angle_gamma   90.00
#
_symmetry.space_group_name_H-M   'P 1'
#
loop_
_entity.id
_entity.type
_entity.pdbx_description
1 polymer ?
#
loop_
_entity_poly.entity_id
_entity_poly.type
_entity_poly.pdbx_seq_one_letter_code
_entity_poly.pdbx_strand_id
1 'polypeptide(L)'
;MSTLRHKCVGVTWQGRFYVVGGFTDGRVPSPVARSSAEVFDAQRGEWELVPGMWQLDVPPNQIVEVEGQLFSSGDCLNTWKGHIEAYDGKLNIWNIVERSHLHDPSSLVVGVDLGGGPAVRMLYLTMASIGTQLYFLAGYRMPGDEVRSVSVVHTFDTVSGTGEAWRSSEPMEVDEVKELCSHCCVLQLS
;
A
#
# COMPACT_ATOMS: atom_id res chain seq x y z
N MET A 1 -9.34 17.05 -13.84
CA MET A 1 -8.30 17.21 -12.80
C MET A 1 -7.59 18.52 -13.06
N SER A 2 -7.43 19.36 -12.04
CA SER A 2 -6.90 20.73 -12.20
C SER A 2 -5.48 20.92 -11.65
N THR A 3 -5.05 20.02 -10.76
CA THR A 3 -3.74 20.01 -10.12
C THR A 3 -2.86 18.93 -10.74
N LEU A 4 -1.65 19.26 -11.20
CA LEU A 4 -0.67 18.26 -11.63
C LEU A 4 -0.11 17.54 -10.39
N ARG A 5 -0.19 16.20 -10.38
CA ARG A 5 0.28 15.34 -9.29
C ARG A 5 1.17 14.24 -9.84
N HIS A 6 2.26 13.94 -9.14
CA HIS A 6 3.07 12.74 -9.38
C HIS A 6 3.23 11.93 -8.10
N LYS A 7 3.45 10.61 -8.23
CA LYS A 7 3.41 9.65 -7.11
C LYS A 7 2.11 9.72 -6.29
N CYS A 8 0.99 10.04 -6.94
CA CYS A 8 -0.34 9.96 -6.35
C CYS A 8 -0.93 8.56 -6.54
N VAL A 9 -1.92 8.22 -5.73
CA VAL A 9 -2.62 6.93 -5.79
C VAL A 9 -4.00 7.09 -6.41
N GLY A 10 -4.32 6.28 -7.41
CA GLY A 10 -5.67 6.19 -7.95
C GLY A 10 -6.47 5.08 -7.25
N VAL A 11 -7.66 5.39 -6.72
CA VAL A 11 -8.54 4.39 -6.09
C VAL A 11 -10.01 4.68 -6.38
N THR A 12 -10.78 3.64 -6.66
CA THR A 12 -12.24 3.74 -6.75
C THR A 12 -12.83 3.54 -5.37
N TRP A 13 -13.63 4.48 -4.89
CA TRP A 13 -14.23 4.44 -3.56
C TRP A 13 -15.58 5.15 -3.56
N GLN A 14 -16.60 4.57 -2.90
CA GLN A 14 -17.95 5.14 -2.82
C GLN A 14 -18.54 5.57 -4.19
N GLY A 15 -18.28 4.80 -5.24
CA GLY A 15 -18.78 5.07 -6.60
C GLY A 15 -18.10 6.23 -7.33
N ARG A 16 -16.98 6.74 -6.82
CA ARG A 16 -16.18 7.82 -7.43
C ARG A 16 -14.73 7.38 -7.58
N PHE A 17 -13.99 8.06 -8.45
CA PHE A 17 -12.56 7.81 -8.64
C PHE A 17 -11.73 8.90 -7.96
N TYR A 18 -10.86 8.51 -7.05
CA TYR A 18 -10.03 9.39 -6.25
C TYR A 18 -8.59 9.33 -6.73
N VAL A 19 -7.98 10.49 -6.95
CA VAL A 19 -6.54 10.65 -7.12
C VAL A 19 -5.99 11.30 -5.86
N VAL A 20 -5.38 10.47 -5.00
CA VAL A 20 -5.06 10.78 -3.61
C VAL A 20 -3.58 11.12 -3.47
N GLY A 21 -3.31 12.23 -2.77
CA GLY A 21 -1.98 12.67 -2.36
C GLY A 21 -1.04 13.00 -3.51
N GLY A 22 0.19 12.48 -3.42
CA GLY A 22 1.30 12.78 -4.32
C GLY A 22 1.93 14.15 -4.09
N PHE A 23 2.82 14.52 -5.00
CA PHE A 23 3.56 15.79 -4.97
C PHE A 23 3.07 16.71 -6.10
N THR A 24 3.06 18.02 -5.84
CA THR A 24 2.57 19.04 -6.78
C THR A 24 3.61 20.14 -6.96
N ASP A 25 3.65 20.74 -8.16
CA ASP A 25 4.71 21.70 -8.53
C ASP A 25 4.32 23.17 -8.24
N GLY A 26 3.54 23.43 -7.18
CA GLY A 26 3.48 24.78 -6.58
C GLY A 26 2.24 25.65 -6.81
N ARG A 27 1.04 25.08 -6.97
CA ARG A 27 -0.23 25.86 -6.92
C ARG A 27 -0.99 25.78 -5.59
N VAL A 28 -0.79 24.68 -4.86
CA VAL A 28 -1.36 24.46 -3.53
C VAL A 28 -0.19 24.45 -2.54
N PRO A 29 -0.31 25.04 -1.34
CA PRO A 29 0.73 24.92 -0.33
C PRO A 29 1.11 23.45 -0.15
N SER A 30 2.41 23.14 -0.24
CA SER A 30 2.92 21.77 -0.30
C SER A 30 2.25 20.83 0.72
N PRO A 31 2.03 21.20 2.00
CA PRO A 31 1.40 20.30 2.96
C PRO A 31 -0.06 19.97 2.66
N VAL A 32 -0.83 20.96 2.24
CA VAL A 32 -2.25 20.79 1.87
C VAL A 32 -2.37 19.99 0.59
N ALA A 33 -1.40 20.13 -0.32
CA ALA A 33 -1.37 19.43 -1.58
C ALA A 33 -1.17 17.92 -1.39
N ARG A 34 -0.25 17.50 -0.51
CA ARG A 34 0.01 16.08 -0.28
C ARG A 34 -1.08 15.37 0.51
N SER A 35 -1.85 16.10 1.31
CA SER A 35 -2.99 15.56 2.07
C SER A 35 -4.34 15.87 1.43
N SER A 36 -4.40 15.97 0.10
CA SER A 36 -5.62 16.24 -0.66
C SER A 36 -5.89 15.16 -1.70
N ALA A 37 -7.12 15.14 -2.22
CA ALA A 37 -7.49 14.28 -3.34
C ALA A 37 -8.20 15.09 -4.44
N GLU A 38 -8.06 14.67 -5.69
CA GLU A 38 -8.96 15.09 -6.77
C GLU A 38 -9.95 13.95 -7.01
N VAL A 39 -11.23 14.24 -6.98
CA VAL A 39 -12.30 13.24 -7.04
C VAL A 39 -13.10 13.44 -8.31
N PHE A 40 -13.19 12.39 -9.12
CA PHE A 40 -14.00 12.38 -10.32
C PHE A 40 -15.39 11.82 -10.01
N ASP A 41 -16.41 12.63 -10.25
CA ASP A 41 -17.82 12.23 -10.20
C ASP A 41 -18.26 11.83 -11.61
N ALA A 42 -18.43 10.52 -11.83
CA ALA A 42 -18.79 9.98 -13.13
C ALA A 42 -20.21 10.38 -13.59
N GLN A 43 -21.11 10.74 -12.68
CA GLN A 43 -22.46 11.18 -13.03
C GLN A 43 -22.44 12.61 -13.59
N ARG A 44 -21.59 13.46 -13.02
CA ARG A 44 -21.43 14.87 -13.44
C ARG A 44 -20.39 15.06 -14.53
N GLY A 45 -19.44 14.13 -14.68
CA GLY A 45 -18.30 14.28 -15.57
C GLY A 45 -17.29 15.32 -15.09
N GLU A 46 -17.27 15.61 -13.79
CA GLU A 46 -16.52 16.72 -13.19
C GLU A 46 -15.49 16.22 -12.18
N TRP A 47 -14.43 17.02 -12.01
CA TRP A 47 -13.42 16.80 -10.98
C TRP A 47 -13.59 17.83 -9.86
N GLU A 48 -13.52 17.38 -8.62
CA GLU A 48 -13.59 18.19 -7.41
C GLU A 48 -12.31 18.04 -6.58
N LEU A 49 -11.77 19.13 -6.04
CA LEU A 49 -10.66 19.09 -5.10
C LEU A 49 -11.20 18.87 -3.68
N VAL A 50 -10.71 17.84 -3.00
CA VAL A 50 -10.92 17.59 -1.58
C VAL A 50 -9.64 17.94 -0.83
N PRO A 51 -9.52 19.18 -0.28
CA PRO A 51 -8.34 19.58 0.47
C PRO A 51 -8.34 18.96 1.87
N GLY A 52 -7.17 18.60 2.39
CA GLY A 52 -7.03 18.13 3.77
C GLY A 52 -7.82 16.86 4.06
N MET A 53 -7.87 15.92 3.11
CA MET A 53 -8.42 14.58 3.30
C MET A 53 -7.79 13.90 4.52
N TRP A 54 -6.53 14.20 4.86
CA TRP A 54 -6.01 13.91 6.20
C TRP A 54 -5.10 15.02 6.72
N GLN A 55 -4.75 14.95 8.00
CA GLN A 55 -4.03 16.02 8.69
C GLN A 55 -2.50 16.01 8.46
N LEU A 56 -1.90 14.83 8.29
CA LEU A 56 -0.43 14.67 8.17
C LEU A 56 0.06 14.87 6.74
N ASP A 57 1.16 15.61 6.55
CA ASP A 57 1.82 15.85 5.24
C ASP A 57 2.70 14.66 4.79
N VAL A 58 2.14 13.45 4.86
CA VAL A 58 2.80 12.22 4.45
C VAL A 58 1.80 11.42 3.60
N PRO A 59 1.92 11.46 2.27
CA PRO A 59 0.98 10.75 1.40
C PRO A 59 1.22 9.24 1.41
N PRO A 60 0.15 8.44 1.49
CA PRO A 60 0.24 6.99 1.38
C PRO A 60 0.75 6.59 -0.01
N ASN A 61 1.51 5.49 -0.06
CA ASN A 61 2.11 5.02 -1.32
C ASN A 61 1.13 4.14 -2.11
N GLN A 62 0.26 3.42 -1.40
CA GLN A 62 -0.73 2.52 -1.98
C GLN A 62 -1.99 2.58 -1.14
N ILE A 63 -3.14 2.61 -1.82
CA ILE A 63 -4.47 2.59 -1.22
C ILE A 63 -5.30 1.58 -1.98
N VAL A 64 -6.02 0.74 -1.26
CA VAL A 64 -7.05 -0.13 -1.81
C VAL A 64 -8.36 0.05 -1.05
N GLU A 65 -9.46 -0.28 -1.70
CA GLU A 65 -10.79 -0.27 -1.13
C GLU A 65 -11.20 -1.71 -0.77
N VAL A 66 -11.77 -1.87 0.41
CA VAL A 66 -12.35 -3.12 0.92
C VAL A 66 -13.64 -2.76 1.65
N GLU A 67 -14.78 -3.25 1.16
CA GLU A 67 -16.10 -3.09 1.80
C GLU A 67 -16.46 -1.66 2.23
N GLY A 68 -16.16 -0.67 1.39
CA GLY A 68 -16.42 0.74 1.63
C GLY A 68 -15.36 1.45 2.47
N GLN A 69 -14.31 0.74 2.88
CA GLN A 69 -13.23 1.25 3.72
C GLN A 69 -11.92 1.32 2.92
N LEU A 70 -11.18 2.44 3.07
CA LEU A 70 -9.86 2.57 2.46
C LEU A 70 -8.78 2.03 3.40
N PHE A 71 -7.86 1.26 2.84
CA PHE A 71 -6.67 0.72 3.49
C PHE A 71 -5.41 1.20 2.79
N SER A 72 -4.38 1.51 3.57
CA SER A 72 -3.09 2.05 3.15
C SER A 72 -1.96 1.13 3.62
N SER A 73 -0.93 1.01 2.78
CA SER A 73 0.34 0.38 3.16
C SER A 73 1.51 1.18 2.59
N GLY A 74 2.45 1.52 3.47
CA GLY A 74 3.58 2.35 3.12
C GLY A 74 3.22 3.82 2.87
N ASP A 75 4.23 4.64 2.68
CA ASP A 75 4.10 6.05 2.34
C ASP A 75 5.23 6.47 1.38
N CYS A 76 5.27 7.76 1.04
CA CYS A 76 6.29 8.30 0.15
C CYS A 76 7.74 8.23 0.69
N LEU A 77 7.93 7.88 1.97
CA LEU A 77 9.22 7.73 2.63
C LEU A 77 9.59 6.24 2.79
N ASN A 78 8.61 5.37 3.04
CA ASN A 78 8.82 3.96 3.36
C ASN A 78 7.84 3.08 2.58
N THR A 79 8.37 2.13 1.78
CA THR A 79 7.54 1.12 1.09
C THR A 79 6.72 0.27 2.06
N TRP A 80 7.26 0.02 3.26
CA TRP A 80 6.57 -0.65 4.36
C TRP A 80 6.88 0.07 5.68
N LYS A 81 5.86 0.36 6.48
CA LYS A 81 5.97 1.13 7.73
C LYS A 81 5.91 0.26 8.99
N GLY A 82 5.75 -1.05 8.85
CA GLY A 82 5.54 -1.96 9.98
C GLY A 82 4.07 -2.29 10.25
N HIS A 83 3.11 -1.72 9.52
CA HIS A 83 1.68 -1.91 9.75
C HIS A 83 0.83 -1.46 8.55
N ILE A 84 -0.47 -1.77 8.61
CA ILE A 84 -1.51 -1.33 7.68
C ILE A 84 -2.31 -0.22 8.36
N GLU A 85 -2.77 0.77 7.60
CA GLU A 85 -3.58 1.87 8.10
C GLU A 85 -4.95 1.91 7.41
N ALA A 86 -6.02 2.22 8.14
CA ALA A 86 -7.37 2.42 7.60
C ALA A 86 -7.78 3.89 7.73
N TYR A 87 -8.39 4.44 6.69
CA TYR A 87 -8.81 5.84 6.66
C TYR A 87 -10.09 6.08 7.47
N ASP A 88 -10.03 6.90 8.50
CA ASP A 88 -11.23 7.38 9.20
C ASP A 88 -11.67 8.73 8.62
N GLY A 89 -12.71 8.70 7.79
CA GLY A 89 -13.28 9.89 7.16
C GLY A 89 -14.08 10.80 8.10
N LYS A 90 -14.33 10.40 9.36
CA LYS A 90 -14.93 11.29 10.38
C LYS A 90 -13.85 12.12 11.06
N LEU A 91 -12.70 11.51 11.32
CA LEU A 91 -11.56 12.15 11.98
C LEU A 91 -10.54 12.73 11.00
N ASN A 92 -10.63 12.40 9.71
CA ASN A 92 -9.68 12.73 8.64
C ASN A 92 -8.25 12.31 9.02
N ILE A 93 -8.10 11.05 9.44
CA ILE A 93 -6.82 10.45 9.82
C ILE A 93 -6.69 9.02 9.31
N TRP A 94 -5.46 8.53 9.27
CA TRP A 94 -5.15 7.12 9.03
C TRP A 94 -4.88 6.45 10.38
N ASN A 95 -5.71 5.47 10.75
CA ASN A 95 -5.56 4.72 11.99
C ASN A 95 -4.88 3.38 11.72
N ILE A 96 -4.00 2.96 12.62
CA ILE A 96 -3.36 1.64 12.53
C ILE A 96 -4.43 0.56 12.66
N VAL A 97 -4.44 -0.39 11.72
CA VAL A 97 -5.33 -1.54 11.74
C VAL A 97 -4.86 -2.51 12.82
N GLU A 98 -5.78 -2.94 13.67
CA GLU A 98 -5.47 -3.89 14.74
C GLU A 98 -4.85 -5.18 14.19
N ARG A 99 -3.84 -5.71 14.88
CA ARG A 99 -3.09 -6.93 14.49
C ARG A 99 -2.31 -6.84 13.17
N SER A 100 -2.28 -5.67 12.52
CA SER A 100 -1.49 -5.48 11.29
C SER A 100 0.00 -5.24 11.54
N HIS A 101 0.40 -5.04 12.81
CA HIS A 101 1.80 -4.83 13.17
C HIS A 101 2.68 -6.02 12.77
N LEU A 102 3.60 -5.75 11.85
CA LEU A 102 4.57 -6.69 11.32
C LEU A 102 5.82 -5.89 10.95
N HIS A 103 6.82 -5.85 11.83
CA HIS A 103 7.99 -4.98 11.67
C HIS A 103 8.72 -5.22 10.34
N ASP A 104 8.91 -6.49 9.99
CA ASP A 104 9.50 -6.90 8.72
C ASP A 104 8.65 -8.04 8.09
N PRO A 105 8.06 -7.83 6.90
CA PRO A 105 7.30 -8.87 6.22
C PRO A 105 8.15 -10.10 5.85
N SER A 106 9.48 -9.94 5.73
CA SER A 106 10.39 -11.07 5.46
C SER A 106 10.41 -12.11 6.59
N SER A 107 10.02 -11.72 7.81
CA SER A 107 9.94 -12.62 8.97
C SER A 107 8.86 -13.69 8.83
N LEU A 108 7.88 -13.48 7.94
CA LEU A 108 6.87 -14.49 7.61
C LEU A 108 7.36 -15.53 6.60
N VAL A 109 8.56 -15.35 6.03
CA VAL A 109 9.16 -16.23 5.02
C VAL A 109 10.32 -17.02 5.63
N VAL A 110 11.17 -16.32 6.38
CA VAL A 110 12.33 -16.91 7.04
C VAL A 110 11.94 -17.09 8.49
N GLY A 111 11.72 -18.35 8.90
CA GLY A 111 11.51 -18.68 10.31
C GLY A 111 12.53 -17.96 11.20
N VAL A 112 12.06 -17.42 12.33
CA VAL A 112 12.78 -16.46 13.18
C VAL A 112 14.21 -16.89 13.51
N ASP A 113 15.10 -15.89 13.51
CA ASP A 113 16.52 -15.86 13.93
C ASP A 113 17.59 -16.37 12.95
N LEU A 114 18.15 -15.43 12.18
CA LEU A 114 19.56 -15.48 11.79
C LEU A 114 20.27 -14.23 12.31
N GLY A 115 20.70 -14.31 13.57
CA GLY A 115 21.56 -13.32 14.19
C GLY A 115 22.76 -12.97 13.30
N GLY A 116 22.93 -11.67 13.04
CA GLY A 116 24.16 -11.09 12.48
C GLY A 116 24.50 -11.41 11.02
N GLY A 117 23.65 -12.15 10.29
CA GLY A 117 23.82 -12.40 8.84
C GLY A 117 23.38 -11.22 7.98
N PRO A 118 23.68 -11.19 6.66
CA PRO A 118 23.11 -10.18 5.77
C PRO A 118 21.59 -10.30 5.83
N ALA A 119 20.89 -9.18 6.05
CA ALA A 119 19.43 -9.19 6.15
C ALA A 119 18.79 -9.47 4.78
N VAL A 120 17.67 -10.20 4.79
CA VAL A 120 16.79 -10.31 3.62
C VAL A 120 16.38 -8.90 3.21
N ARG A 121 16.58 -8.54 1.93
CA ARG A 121 16.24 -7.21 1.42
C ARG A 121 14.94 -7.26 0.64
N MET A 122 13.93 -6.51 1.08
CA MET A 122 12.72 -6.29 0.28
C MET A 122 13.04 -5.45 -0.96
N LEU A 123 12.71 -5.97 -2.13
CA LEU A 123 12.90 -5.33 -3.44
C LEU A 123 11.66 -4.56 -3.90
N TYR A 124 10.48 -5.12 -3.62
CA TYR A 124 9.19 -4.49 -3.92
C TYR A 124 8.10 -5.05 -3.01
N LEU A 125 7.04 -4.26 -2.88
CA LEU A 125 5.81 -4.62 -2.19
C LEU A 125 4.65 -3.93 -2.92
N THR A 126 3.64 -4.68 -3.32
CA THR A 126 2.40 -4.12 -3.89
C THR A 126 1.18 -4.81 -3.31
N MET A 127 0.09 -4.06 -3.11
CA MET A 127 -1.10 -4.47 -2.39
C MET A 127 -2.34 -4.47 -3.31
N ALA A 128 -3.08 -5.56 -3.31
CA ALA A 128 -4.42 -5.71 -3.89
C ALA A 128 -5.43 -6.15 -2.81
N SER A 129 -6.72 -6.01 -3.08
CA SER A 129 -7.80 -6.57 -2.26
C SER A 129 -8.61 -7.64 -3.01
N ILE A 130 -9.04 -8.68 -2.28
CA ILE A 130 -10.01 -9.69 -2.75
C ILE A 130 -10.97 -10.00 -1.61
N GLY A 131 -12.25 -9.67 -1.78
CA GLY A 131 -13.23 -9.76 -0.70
C GLY A 131 -12.74 -8.94 0.51
N THR A 132 -12.63 -9.59 1.67
CA THR A 132 -12.17 -8.99 2.93
C THR A 132 -10.67 -9.18 3.20
N GLN A 133 -9.88 -9.56 2.20
CA GLN A 133 -8.46 -9.85 2.37
C GLN A 133 -7.61 -8.90 1.54
N LEU A 134 -6.51 -8.46 2.14
CA LEU A 134 -5.43 -7.74 1.47
C LEU A 134 -4.35 -8.74 1.06
N TYR A 135 -3.91 -8.65 -0.18
CA TYR A 135 -2.86 -9.47 -0.76
C TYR A 135 -1.66 -8.60 -1.07
N PHE A 136 -0.53 -8.93 -0.48
CA PHE A 136 0.74 -8.25 -0.66
C PHE A 136 1.67 -9.13 -1.48
N LEU A 137 1.91 -8.75 -2.74
CA LEU A 137 2.95 -9.36 -3.54
C LEU A 137 4.28 -8.71 -3.17
N ALA A 138 5.14 -9.48 -2.53
CA ALA A 138 6.44 -9.04 -2.05
C ALA A 138 7.56 -9.77 -2.79
N GLY A 139 8.63 -9.03 -3.08
CA GLY A 139 9.86 -9.56 -3.65
C GLY A 139 11.01 -9.37 -2.68
N TYR A 140 11.81 -10.40 -2.51
CA TYR A 140 12.95 -10.42 -1.59
C TYR A 140 14.22 -10.83 -2.32
N ARG A 141 15.33 -10.20 -1.93
CA ARG A 141 16.67 -10.70 -2.23
C ARG A 141 17.19 -11.44 -1.01
N MET A 142 17.56 -12.69 -1.23
CA MET A 142 18.11 -13.54 -0.18
C MET A 142 19.58 -13.19 0.08
N PRO A 143 20.06 -13.38 1.32
CA PRO A 143 21.45 -13.11 1.67
C PRO A 143 22.43 -13.93 0.82
N GLY A 144 23.38 -13.26 0.17
CA GLY A 144 24.38 -13.92 -0.67
C GLY A 144 23.93 -14.30 -2.08
N ASP A 145 22.66 -14.03 -2.44
CA ASP A 145 22.17 -14.22 -3.80
C ASP A 145 22.05 -12.87 -4.53
N GLU A 146 22.87 -12.70 -5.57
CA GLU A 146 22.87 -11.49 -6.41
C GLU A 146 22.05 -11.65 -7.69
N VAL A 147 21.65 -12.88 -8.03
CA VAL A 147 21.08 -13.20 -9.34
C VAL A 147 19.60 -13.59 -9.22
N ARG A 148 19.21 -14.21 -8.11
CA ARG A 148 17.83 -14.65 -7.89
C ARG A 148 17.10 -13.77 -6.89
N SER A 149 15.79 -13.75 -7.03
CA SER A 149 14.87 -13.17 -6.07
C SER A 149 13.80 -14.18 -5.70
N VAL A 150 13.17 -13.96 -4.55
CA VAL A 150 12.07 -14.79 -4.06
C VAL A 150 10.82 -13.92 -4.05
N SER A 151 9.74 -14.42 -4.66
CA SER A 151 8.42 -13.80 -4.61
C SER A 151 7.53 -14.54 -3.62
N VAL A 152 6.82 -13.79 -2.77
CA VAL A 152 5.86 -14.33 -1.81
C VAL A 152 4.60 -13.49 -1.86
N VAL A 153 3.45 -14.14 -1.64
CA VAL A 153 2.18 -13.44 -1.40
C VAL A 153 1.86 -13.53 0.09
N HIS A 154 1.85 -12.38 0.77
CA HIS A 154 1.32 -12.28 2.13
C HIS A 154 -0.14 -11.88 2.08
N THR A 155 -0.97 -12.49 2.92
CA THR A 155 -2.40 -12.16 3.04
C THR A 155 -2.69 -11.61 4.41
N PHE A 156 -3.47 -10.55 4.48
CA PHE A 156 -4.00 -10.00 5.73
C PHE A 156 -5.54 -9.99 5.70
N ASP A 157 -6.17 -10.58 6.71
CA ASP A 157 -7.62 -10.53 6.87
C ASP A 157 -8.05 -9.22 7.54
N THR A 158 -8.83 -8.40 6.84
CA THR A 158 -9.31 -7.11 7.37
C THR A 158 -10.45 -7.26 8.38
N VAL A 159 -11.04 -8.45 8.50
CA VAL A 159 -12.09 -8.71 9.49
C VAL A 159 -11.46 -9.01 10.85
N SER A 160 -12.03 -8.42 11.90
CA SER A 160 -11.68 -8.71 13.28
C SER A 160 -12.12 -10.14 13.67
N GLY A 161 -11.26 -11.12 13.43
CA GLY A 161 -11.42 -12.51 13.85
C GLY A 161 -10.44 -12.93 14.96
N THR A 162 -10.64 -14.12 15.53
CA THR A 162 -9.74 -14.72 16.54
C THR A 162 -8.56 -15.50 15.94
N GLY A 163 -8.53 -15.70 14.62
CA GLY A 163 -7.45 -16.41 13.92
C GLY A 163 -6.21 -15.55 13.65
N GLU A 164 -5.15 -16.17 13.14
CA GLU A 164 -3.95 -15.46 12.66
C GLU A 164 -4.33 -14.46 11.56
N ALA A 165 -3.96 -13.19 11.76
CA ALA A 165 -4.29 -12.10 10.86
C ALA A 165 -3.48 -12.16 9.55
N TRP A 166 -2.23 -12.61 9.64
CA TRP A 166 -1.29 -12.72 8.53
C TRP A 166 -1.07 -14.17 8.13
N ARG A 167 -0.94 -14.43 6.83
CA ARG A 167 -0.48 -15.70 6.27
C ARG A 167 0.43 -15.44 5.08
N SER A 168 1.24 -16.43 4.71
CA SER A 168 2.11 -16.36 3.54
C SER A 168 1.90 -17.59 2.66
N SER A 169 1.97 -17.39 1.34
CA SER A 169 2.13 -18.49 0.40
C SER A 169 3.50 -19.14 0.53
N GLU A 170 3.67 -20.32 -0.08
CA GLU A 170 5.01 -20.86 -0.30
C GLU A 170 5.83 -19.90 -1.17
N PRO A 171 7.12 -19.67 -0.85
CA PRO A 171 7.97 -18.79 -1.63
C PRO A 171 8.31 -19.36 -3.00
N MET A 172 8.30 -18.50 -4.02
CA MET A 172 8.65 -18.85 -5.40
C MET A 172 9.99 -18.24 -5.78
N GLU A 173 10.96 -19.07 -6.17
CA GLU A 173 12.21 -18.60 -6.76
C GLU A 173 11.97 -17.99 -8.14
N VAL A 174 12.63 -16.87 -8.41
CA VAL A 174 12.62 -16.15 -9.68
C VAL A 174 14.07 -15.98 -10.11
N ASP A 175 14.43 -16.59 -11.24
CA ASP A 175 15.79 -16.62 -11.80
C ASP A 175 16.33 -15.25 -12.28
N GLU A 176 15.54 -14.18 -12.06
CA GLU A 176 15.91 -12.81 -12.39
C GLU A 176 15.65 -11.89 -11.19
N VAL A 177 16.55 -10.92 -11.01
CA VAL A 177 16.33 -9.83 -10.06
C VAL A 177 15.32 -8.86 -10.63
N LYS A 178 14.10 -8.88 -10.11
CA LYS A 178 13.09 -7.87 -10.38
C LYS A 178 13.23 -6.73 -9.37
N GLU A 179 13.85 -5.62 -9.78
CA GLU A 179 13.72 -4.36 -9.04
C GLU A 179 12.60 -3.56 -9.67
N LEU A 180 11.61 -3.29 -8.83
CA LEU A 180 10.31 -2.87 -9.26
C LEU A 180 10.11 -1.51 -8.56
N CYS A 181 9.90 -0.41 -9.33
CA CYS A 181 9.34 0.87 -8.83
C CYS A 181 7.92 1.19 -9.39
N SER A 182 7.06 1.83 -8.59
CA SER A 182 5.73 2.32 -9.01
C SER A 182 4.76 1.26 -9.56
N HIS A 183 4.73 0.06 -8.98
CA HIS A 183 3.84 -1.03 -9.44
C HIS A 183 2.39 -0.72 -9.17
N CYS A 184 1.58 -1.18 -10.11
CA CYS A 184 0.19 -1.50 -9.89
C CYS A 184 0.03 -3.01 -9.99
N CYS A 185 -0.91 -3.55 -9.23
CA CYS A 185 -1.42 -4.90 -9.41
C CYS A 185 -2.87 -4.81 -9.84
N VAL A 186 -3.25 -5.63 -10.81
CA VAL A 186 -4.63 -5.81 -11.24
C VAL A 186 -4.94 -7.28 -11.07
N LEU A 187 -6.07 -7.58 -10.44
CA LEU A 187 -6.58 -8.93 -10.36
C LEU A 187 -7.58 -9.16 -11.50
N GLN A 188 -7.38 -10.24 -12.23
CA GLN A 188 -8.37 -10.77 -13.16
C GLN A 188 -8.89 -12.10 -12.60
N LEU A 189 -10.18 -12.13 -12.26
CA LEU A 189 -10.88 -13.38 -11.94
C LEU A 189 -11.34 -14.02 -13.26
N SER A 190 -11.04 -15.31 -13.43
CA SER A 190 -11.45 -16.13 -14.57
C SER A 190 -12.82 -16.75 -14.36
#